data_AF-A0A2V8QGH6-F1
#
_entry.id   AF-A0A2V8QGH6-F1
#
_cell.length_a   1.000
_cell.length_b   1.000
_cell.length_c   1.000
_cell.angle_alpha   90.00
_cell.angle_beta   90.00
_cell.angle_gamma   90.00
#
_symmetry.space_group_name_H-M   'P 1'
#
loop_
_entity.id
_entity.type
_entity.pdbx_description
1 polymer ?
#
loop_
_entity_poly.entity_id
_entity_poly.type
_entity_poly.pdbx_seq_one_letter_code
_entity_poly.pdbx_strand_id
1 'polypeptide(L)'
;MIELQGAPPERVAQLRPFVDRDFGDYIVVTISMDGDRKRMGPVMQELIGGDPAVLKSTTYLERKDGKRVALMDYRAPIQDGLGAKFVFPRMVEGKPFIDANSGEIRFATELGKTVKISRRFKVTEMMYDGKLEF
;
A
#
# COMPACT_ATOMS: atom_id res chain seq x y z
N MET A 1 -11.41 17.54 1.31
CA MET A 1 -10.79 18.88 1.25
C MET A 1 -10.27 19.13 2.64
N ILE A 2 -8.98 18.88 2.89
CA ILE A 2 -8.37 19.29 4.15
C ILE A 2 -8.46 20.81 4.14
N GLU A 3 -9.30 21.35 5.03
CA GLU A 3 -9.33 22.78 5.24
C GLU A 3 -7.98 23.20 5.83
N LEU A 4 -7.15 23.81 5.00
CA LEU A 4 -5.94 24.52 5.40
C LEU A 4 -6.27 25.86 6.08
N GLN A 5 -7.45 25.97 6.69
CA GLN A 5 -7.88 27.17 7.40
C GLN A 5 -7.08 27.25 8.71
N GLY A 6 -6.03 28.06 8.70
CA GLY A 6 -5.21 28.39 9.87
C GLY A 6 -3.74 27.96 9.80
N ALA A 7 -3.31 27.27 8.75
CA ALA A 7 -1.89 26.97 8.55
C ALA A 7 -1.15 28.20 7.99
N PRO A 8 0.05 28.55 8.49
CA PRO A 8 0.87 29.63 7.94
C PRO A 8 1.03 29.47 6.41
N PRO A 9 1.00 30.55 5.62
CA PRO A 9 1.05 30.50 4.15
C PRO A 9 2.25 29.69 3.62
N GLU A 10 3.36 29.72 4.35
CA GLU A 10 4.58 28.97 4.08
C GLU A 10 4.43 27.45 4.32
N ARG A 11 3.65 27.00 5.32
CA ARG A 11 3.31 25.57 5.47
C ARG A 11 2.35 25.12 4.37
N VAL A 12 1.37 25.95 4.01
CA VAL A 12 0.45 25.67 2.89
C VAL A 12 1.23 25.52 1.58
N ALA A 13 2.19 26.41 1.33
CA ALA A 13 3.05 26.33 0.15
C ALA A 13 3.99 25.11 0.16
N GLN A 14 4.45 24.65 1.32
CA GLN A 14 5.25 23.43 1.46
C GLN A 14 4.42 22.15 1.27
N LEU A 15 3.14 22.18 1.64
CA LEU A 15 2.23 21.03 1.57
C LEU A 15 1.51 20.91 0.21
N ARG A 16 1.33 22.01 -0.52
CA ARG A 16 0.71 22.02 -1.86
C ARG A 16 1.37 21.07 -2.86
N PRO A 17 2.71 21.03 -3.02
CA PRO A 17 3.36 20.07 -3.91
C PRO A 17 3.18 18.60 -3.51
N PHE A 18 2.82 18.34 -2.25
CA PHE A 18 2.47 17.00 -1.77
C PHE A 18 1.00 16.69 -2.09
N VAL A 19 0.07 17.62 -1.86
CA VAL A 19 -1.36 17.46 -2.19
C VAL A 19 -1.61 17.42 -3.71
N ASP A 20 -0.86 18.23 -4.46
CA ASP A 20 -0.96 18.37 -5.93
C ASP A 20 -0.08 17.35 -6.67
N ARG A 21 0.69 16.51 -5.95
CA ARG A 21 1.39 15.38 -6.56
C ARG A 21 0.36 14.32 -6.93
N ASP A 22 0.28 14.04 -8.22
CA ASP A 22 -0.45 12.88 -8.73
C ASP A 22 0.25 11.60 -8.22
N PHE A 23 -0.16 11.12 -7.05
CA PHE A 23 0.15 9.78 -6.56
C PHE A 23 -0.65 8.70 -7.33
N GLY A 24 -1.36 9.10 -8.41
CA GLY A 24 -2.43 8.36 -9.07
C GLY A 24 -2.04 7.19 -9.96
N ASP A 25 -0.76 6.82 -10.10
CA ASP A 25 -0.42 5.69 -10.98
C ASP A 25 -0.48 4.32 -10.28
N TYR A 26 -0.30 4.30 -8.96
CA TYR A 26 -0.09 3.05 -8.22
C TYR A 26 -0.91 2.96 -6.93
N ILE A 27 -1.15 1.73 -6.50
CA ILE A 27 -1.57 1.40 -5.14
C ILE A 27 -0.33 0.89 -4.42
N VAL A 28 0.00 1.46 -3.26
CA VAL A 28 1.15 1.01 -2.46
C VAL A 28 0.66 0.46 -1.13
N VAL A 29 0.97 -0.80 -0.85
CA VAL A 29 0.80 -1.40 0.49
C VAL A 29 2.15 -1.44 1.17
N THR A 30 2.23 -0.89 2.38
CA THR A 30 3.46 -0.93 3.17
C THR A 30 3.34 -1.93 4.31
N ILE A 31 4.45 -2.61 4.59
CA ILE A 31 4.61 -3.43 5.79
C ILE A 31 5.73 -2.81 6.61
N SER A 32 5.34 -2.05 7.62
CA SER A 32 6.22 -1.66 8.71
C SER A 32 6.08 -2.66 9.85
N MET A 33 7.13 -2.79 10.65
CA MET A 33 7.10 -3.59 11.86
C MET A 33 7.36 -2.71 13.06
N ASP A 34 6.47 -2.84 14.04
CA ASP A 34 6.58 -2.23 15.35
C ASP A 34 6.52 -3.36 16.40
N GLY A 35 7.50 -3.40 17.30
CA GLY A 35 7.60 -4.44 18.33
C GLY A 35 9.01 -4.92 18.65
N ASP A 36 9.09 -5.97 19.50
CA ASP A 36 10.34 -6.52 20.00
C ASP A 36 11.23 -7.08 18.86
N ARG A 37 12.44 -6.53 18.78
CA ARG A 37 13.44 -6.82 17.73
C ARG A 37 13.81 -8.30 17.63
N LYS A 38 13.81 -9.07 18.72
CA LYS A 38 14.14 -10.51 18.70
C LYS A 38 13.04 -11.33 18.03
N ARG A 39 11.77 -10.96 18.22
CA ARG A 39 10.63 -11.66 17.61
C ARG A 39 10.47 -11.30 16.14
N MET A 40 10.76 -10.06 15.78
CA MET A 40 10.58 -9.54 14.42
C MET A 40 11.78 -9.82 13.50
N GLY A 41 12.92 -10.23 14.04
CA GLY A 41 14.15 -10.53 13.28
C GLY A 41 13.92 -11.44 12.06
N PRO A 42 13.29 -12.62 12.20
CA PRO A 42 13.04 -13.51 11.07
C PRO A 42 12.16 -12.87 9.98
N VAL A 43 11.10 -12.16 10.36
CA VAL A 43 10.21 -11.49 9.39
C VAL A 43 10.95 -10.35 8.67
N MET A 44 11.80 -9.59 9.37
CA MET A 44 12.65 -8.57 8.74
C MET A 44 13.60 -9.19 7.72
N GLN A 45 14.18 -10.36 8.01
CA GLN A 45 15.07 -11.03 7.07
C GLN A 45 14.33 -11.44 5.80
N GLU A 46 13.11 -11.96 5.91
CA GLU A 46 12.28 -12.30 4.74
C GLU A 46 11.88 -11.05 3.95
N LEU A 47 11.59 -9.93 4.61
CA LEU A 47 11.33 -8.66 3.93
C LEU A 47 12.58 -8.09 3.25
N ILE A 48 13.75 -8.20 3.87
CA ILE A 48 15.01 -7.72 3.27
C ILE A 48 15.42 -8.60 2.08
N GLY A 49 15.31 -9.92 2.22
CA GLY A 49 15.75 -10.91 1.22
C GLY A 49 14.69 -11.33 0.21
N GLY A 50 13.48 -10.75 0.25
CA GLY A 50 12.37 -11.14 -0.60
C GLY A 50 12.70 -11.02 -2.08
N ASP A 51 12.59 -12.11 -2.83
CA ASP A 51 12.79 -12.15 -4.27
C ASP A 51 11.58 -11.55 -5.00
N PRO A 52 11.72 -10.43 -5.73
CA PRO A 52 10.62 -9.82 -6.47
C PRO A 52 9.94 -10.79 -7.45
N ALA A 53 10.66 -11.73 -8.08
CA ALA A 53 10.08 -12.69 -9.01
C ALA A 53 9.13 -13.66 -8.31
N VAL A 54 9.53 -14.17 -7.13
CA VAL A 54 8.68 -15.03 -6.30
C VAL A 54 7.49 -14.24 -5.78
N LEU A 55 7.72 -13.03 -5.25
CA LEU A 55 6.65 -12.21 -4.69
C LEU A 55 5.59 -11.82 -5.72
N LYS A 56 5.97 -11.60 -6.99
CA LYS A 56 5.00 -11.36 -8.07
C LYS A 56 4.04 -12.52 -8.30
N SER A 57 4.45 -13.75 -8.01
CA SER A 57 3.61 -14.94 -8.16
C SER A 57 2.71 -15.22 -6.95
N THR A 58 3.09 -14.73 -5.76
CA THR A 58 2.38 -15.03 -4.49
C THR A 58 1.64 -13.83 -3.90
N THR A 59 1.88 -12.63 -4.43
CA THR A 59 1.37 -11.37 -3.85
C THR A 59 0.34 -10.70 -4.74
N TYR A 60 -0.82 -10.40 -4.17
CA TYR A 60 -1.94 -9.78 -4.88
C TYR A 60 -2.83 -8.94 -3.97
N LEU A 61 -3.57 -8.01 -4.60
CA LEU A 61 -4.79 -7.46 -4.01
C LEU A 61 -6.00 -8.18 -4.61
N GLU A 62 -6.98 -8.51 -3.78
CA GLU A 62 -8.22 -9.17 -4.17
C GLU A 62 -9.42 -8.32 -3.73
N ARG A 63 -10.33 -8.03 -4.66
CA ARG A 63 -11.62 -7.38 -4.39
C ARG A 63 -12.62 -8.40 -3.87
N LYS A 64 -13.70 -7.93 -3.24
CA LYS A 64 -14.84 -8.77 -2.83
C LYS A 64 -15.47 -9.59 -3.96
N ASP A 65 -15.36 -9.12 -5.21
CA ASP A 65 -15.88 -9.79 -6.42
C ASP A 65 -14.94 -10.90 -6.95
N GLY A 66 -13.84 -11.17 -6.23
CA GLY A 66 -12.88 -12.22 -6.58
C GLY A 66 -11.83 -11.79 -7.60
N LYS A 67 -11.93 -10.58 -8.19
CA LYS A 67 -10.90 -10.07 -9.10
C LYS A 67 -9.60 -9.80 -8.34
N ARG A 68 -8.48 -10.12 -8.98
CA ARG A 68 -7.14 -9.94 -8.43
C ARG A 68 -6.30 -9.04 -9.32
N VAL A 69 -5.42 -8.28 -8.68
CA VAL A 69 -4.31 -7.61 -9.35
C VAL A 69 -3.00 -8.10 -8.73
N ALA A 70 -2.08 -8.54 -9.59
CA ALA A 70 -0.78 -9.03 -9.17
C ALA A 70 0.14 -7.86 -8.79
N LEU A 71 1.10 -8.16 -7.93
CA LEU A 71 2.19 -7.24 -7.62
C LEU A 71 2.93 -6.82 -8.89
N MET A 72 3.17 -5.51 -9.04
CA MET A 72 3.95 -4.96 -10.15
C MET A 72 5.41 -4.75 -9.76
N ASP A 73 5.66 -4.26 -8.55
CA ASP A 73 7.01 -3.98 -8.03
C ASP A 73 7.09 -4.24 -6.51
N TYR A 74 8.28 -4.62 -6.06
CA TYR A 74 8.61 -4.84 -4.65
C TYR A 74 9.82 -4.02 -4.26
N ARG A 75 9.73 -3.29 -3.15
CA ARG A 75 10.86 -2.54 -2.59
C ARG A 75 11.09 -3.01 -1.17
N ALA A 76 12.27 -3.59 -0.96
CA ALA A 76 12.76 -3.96 0.37
C ALA A 76 12.75 -2.75 1.33
N PRO A 77 12.64 -2.97 2.64
CA PRO A 77 12.64 -1.90 3.61
C PRO A 77 13.96 -1.11 3.57
N ILE A 78 13.85 0.22 3.60
CA ILE A 78 14.97 1.16 3.71
C ILE A 78 14.76 2.04 4.96
N GLN A 79 15.73 2.90 5.28
CA GLN A 79 15.67 3.80 6.43
C GLN A 79 14.77 5.03 6.14
N ASP A 80 13.52 4.80 5.76
CA ASP A 80 12.50 5.84 5.51
C ASP A 80 11.31 5.76 6.47
N GLY A 81 11.30 4.79 7.38
CA GLY A 81 10.23 4.59 8.37
C GLY A 81 8.96 3.94 7.82
N LEU A 82 8.86 3.67 6.51
CA LEU A 82 7.67 3.07 5.88
C LEU A 82 7.74 1.54 5.80
N GLY A 83 8.95 0.97 5.93
CA GLY A 83 9.17 -0.46 5.80
C GLY A 83 9.14 -0.94 4.34
N ALA A 84 8.77 -2.21 4.13
CA ALA A 84 8.73 -2.83 2.82
C ALA A 84 7.51 -2.34 2.02
N LYS A 85 7.65 -2.19 0.70
CA LYS A 85 6.61 -1.60 -0.16
C LYS A 85 6.23 -2.57 -1.26
N PHE A 86 4.94 -2.80 -1.39
CA PHE A 86 4.31 -3.64 -2.39
C PHE A 86 3.50 -2.75 -3.31
N VAL A 87 3.92 -2.65 -4.57
CA VAL A 87 3.37 -1.71 -5.54
C VAL A 87 2.49 -2.46 -6.53
N PHE A 88 1.26 -2.01 -6.69
CA PHE A 88 0.26 -2.56 -7.61
C PHE A 88 -0.17 -1.47 -8.60
N PRO A 89 -0.60 -1.83 -9.82
CA PRO A 89 -1.14 -0.86 -10.74
C PRO A 89 -2.49 -0.34 -10.24
N ARG A 90 -2.73 0.97 -10.31
CA ARG A 90 -4.03 1.55 -9.97
C ARG A 90 -5.07 1.26 -11.03
N MET A 91 -4.66 1.19 -12.29
CA MET A 91 -5.51 0.96 -13.44
C MET A 91 -5.31 -0.46 -13.99
N VAL A 92 -6.42 -1.19 -14.16
CA VAL A 92 -6.46 -2.50 -14.82
C VAL A 92 -7.49 -2.39 -15.94
N GLU A 93 -7.10 -2.74 -17.17
CA GLU A 93 -7.96 -2.62 -18.37
C GLU A 93 -8.56 -1.21 -18.55
N GLY A 94 -7.76 -0.17 -18.24
CA GLY A 94 -8.15 1.23 -18.39
C GLY A 94 -9.14 1.73 -17.34
N LYS A 95 -9.43 0.96 -16.27
CA LYS A 95 -10.32 1.35 -15.17
C LYS A 95 -9.62 1.21 -13.81
N PRO A 96 -9.99 2.02 -12.80
CA PRO A 96 -9.46 1.87 -11.46
C PRO A 96 -9.74 0.45 -10.93
N PHE A 97 -8.72 -0.22 -10.43
CA PHE A 97 -8.88 -1.53 -9.80
C PHE A 97 -9.65 -1.41 -8.48
N ILE A 98 -9.39 -0.36 -7.70
CA ILE A 98 -10.13 -0.05 -6.47
C ILE A 98 -10.94 1.22 -6.71
N ASP A 99 -12.23 1.15 -6.43
CA ASP A 99 -13.21 2.24 -6.49
C ASP A 99 -14.06 2.23 -5.21
N ALA A 100 -14.89 3.25 -5.02
CA ALA A 100 -15.76 3.38 -3.84
C ALA A 100 -16.72 2.19 -3.62
N ASN A 101 -17.02 1.41 -4.66
CA ASN A 101 -17.95 0.28 -4.61
C ASN A 101 -17.24 -1.07 -4.38
N SER A 102 -15.90 -1.08 -4.35
CA SER A 102 -15.08 -2.27 -4.23
C SER A 102 -15.24 -2.97 -2.87
N GLY A 103 -15.78 -2.27 -1.86
CA GLY A 103 -16.17 -2.81 -0.56
C GLY A 103 -14.97 -3.14 0.32
N GLU A 104 -14.46 -4.37 0.24
CA GLU A 104 -13.24 -4.79 0.95
C GLU A 104 -12.17 -5.22 -0.05
N ILE A 105 -10.93 -4.83 0.26
CA ILE A 105 -9.74 -5.24 -0.46
C ILE A 105 -8.88 -6.11 0.44
N ARG A 106 -8.53 -7.30 -0.02
CA ARG A 106 -7.63 -8.21 0.65
C ARG A 106 -6.24 -8.10 0.03
N PHE A 107 -5.26 -7.70 0.83
CA PHE A 107 -3.85 -7.90 0.53
C PHE A 107 -3.42 -9.29 1.00
N ALA A 108 -2.80 -10.06 0.11
CA ALA A 108 -2.21 -11.35 0.42
C ALA A 108 -0.78 -11.42 -0.13
N THR A 109 0.16 -11.93 0.67
CA THR A 109 1.55 -12.19 0.26
C THR A 109 2.11 -13.40 1.01
N GLU A 110 3.01 -14.13 0.37
CA GLU A 110 3.81 -15.17 0.99
C GLU A 110 5.28 -14.76 0.93
N LEU A 111 5.88 -14.55 2.10
CA LEU A 111 7.27 -14.18 2.31
C LEU A 111 8.05 -15.43 2.73
N GLY A 112 8.99 -15.84 1.89
CA GLY A 112 9.74 -17.07 2.11
C GLY A 112 8.83 -18.29 2.20
N LYS A 113 9.17 -19.23 3.08
CA LYS A 113 8.41 -20.49 3.26
C LYS A 113 7.44 -20.47 4.45
N THR A 114 7.58 -19.50 5.35
CA THR A 114 6.98 -19.57 6.69
C THR A 114 6.04 -18.42 6.99
N VAL A 115 6.15 -17.30 6.28
CA VAL A 115 5.38 -16.09 6.59
C VAL A 115 4.31 -15.88 5.53
N LYS A 116 3.04 -16.02 5.93
CA LYS A 116 1.89 -15.67 5.09
C LYS A 116 1.15 -14.52 5.73
N ILE A 117 0.95 -13.45 4.97
CA ILE A 117 0.24 -12.25 5.42
C ILE A 117 -1.04 -12.13 4.60
N SER A 118 -2.16 -11.99 5.30
CA SER A 118 -3.46 -11.77 4.70
C SER A 118 -4.20 -10.72 5.52
N ARG A 119 -4.41 -9.53 4.95
CA ARG A 119 -5.09 -8.41 5.61
C ARG A 119 -6.20 -7.86 4.72
N ARG A 120 -7.30 -7.42 5.34
CA ARG A 120 -8.43 -6.81 4.65
C ARG A 120 -8.54 -5.34 5.06
N PHE A 121 -8.85 -4.50 4.09
CA PHE A 121 -9.08 -3.07 4.25
C PHE A 121 -10.46 -2.75 3.73
N LYS A 122 -11.25 -2.01 4.50
CA LYS A 122 -12.54 -1.51 4.04
C LYS A 122 -12.33 -0.24 3.26
N VAL A 123 -12.77 -0.23 2.01
CA VAL A 123 -12.66 0.92 1.11
C VAL A 123 -13.35 2.14 1.72
N THR A 124 -14.47 1.96 2.43
CA THR A 124 -15.18 3.04 3.12
C THR A 124 -14.33 3.73 4.19
N GLU A 125 -13.34 3.05 4.78
CA GLU A 125 -12.41 3.61 5.76
C GLU A 125 -11.20 4.29 5.09
N MET A 126 -11.05 4.12 3.77
CA MET A 126 -10.03 4.76 2.92
C MET A 126 -10.60 5.95 2.15
N MET A 127 -11.88 6.28 2.35
CA MET A 127 -12.53 7.43 1.72
C MET A 127 -12.28 8.68 2.56
N TYR A 128 -11.78 9.74 1.94
CA TYR A 128 -11.70 11.08 2.52
C TYR A 128 -12.40 12.08 1.58
N ASP A 129 -13.37 12.82 2.12
CA ASP A 129 -14.17 13.79 1.36
C ASP A 129 -14.80 13.23 0.05
N GLY A 130 -15.34 12.02 0.14
CA GLY A 130 -15.99 11.35 -1.01
C GLY A 130 -15.03 10.88 -2.11
N LYS A 131 -13.72 11.04 -1.92
CA LYS A 131 -12.68 10.51 -2.80
C LYS A 131 -11.94 9.38 -2.10
N LEU A 132 -11.48 8.42 -2.88
CA LEU A 132 -10.68 7.32 -2.38
C LEU A 132 -9.23 7.81 -2.27
N GLU A 133 -8.73 7.96 -1.04
CA GLU A 133 -7.37 8.41 -0.74
C GLU A 133 -6.50 7.22 -0.30
N PHE A 134 -5.46 6.93 -1.08
CA PHE A 134 -4.47 5.87 -0.88
C PHE A 134 -3.28 6.08 -1.82
#